data_AF-A0A0M0I3H4-F1
#
_entry.id   AF-A0A0M0I3H4-F1
#
_cell.length_a   1.000
_cell.length_b   1.000
_cell.length_c   1.000
_cell.angle_alpha   90.00
_cell.angle_beta   90.00
_cell.angle_gamma   90.00
#
_symmetry.space_group_name_H-M   'P 1'
#
loop_
_entity.id
_entity.type
_entity.pdbx_description
1 polymer ?
#
loop_
_entity_poly.entity_id
_entity_poly.type
_entity_poly.pdbx_seq_one_letter_code
_entity_poly.pdbx_strand_id
1 'polypeptide(L)'
;MLVSLPSSADEALIQAGEQQAMVCEACHQFEPDGIAVVGPPLWGIAQRDIASAEGFNYSDALKKLDGKWDANKLDAFLLAPNEYAPGTNMVFPGIKDPGARAAIIAWLATKNPTPANWVTKSAGSAIKSVGDGILAPGENMALVASVCSACHSLHLVTQQGLSKQRWDETLDWMVEEQGMDELNPDDREAVLVYLSTYYGM
;
A
#
# COMPACT_ATOMS: atom_id res chain seq x y z
N MET A 1 34.72 2.25 13.16
CA MET A 1 34.34 3.06 11.98
C MET A 1 32.84 2.93 11.84
N LEU A 2 32.09 4.02 12.05
CA LEU A 2 30.64 4.02 11.93
C LEU A 2 30.30 3.83 10.45
N VAL A 3 29.64 2.73 10.12
CA VAL A 3 29.14 2.51 8.76
C VAL A 3 27.91 3.42 8.62
N SER A 4 28.08 4.53 7.91
CA SER A 4 26.99 5.44 7.58
C SER A 4 25.98 4.71 6.69
N LEU A 5 24.72 4.69 7.11
CA LEU A 5 23.60 4.24 6.29
C LEU A 5 23.52 5.10 5.01
N PRO A 6 23.13 4.52 3.86
CA PRO A 6 22.95 5.28 2.64
C PRO A 6 21.74 6.23 2.76
N SER A 7 21.99 7.53 2.56
CA SER A 7 20.98 8.59 2.40
C SER A 7 20.21 8.40 1.09
N SER A 8 19.13 7.62 1.11
CA SER A 8 18.30 7.41 -0.09
C SER A 8 16.79 7.50 0.12
N ALA A 9 16.34 7.60 1.37
CA ALA A 9 15.05 8.13 1.81
C ALA A 9 15.18 8.35 3.32
N ASP A 10 14.63 9.43 3.89
CA ASP A 10 14.58 9.55 5.35
C ASP A 10 13.71 8.41 5.92
N GLU A 11 14.02 7.95 7.12
CA GLU A 11 13.37 6.81 7.79
C GLU A 11 11.84 6.96 7.81
N ALA A 12 11.35 8.19 7.97
CA ALA A 12 9.94 8.54 7.90
C ALA A 12 9.28 8.18 6.53
N LEU A 13 10.00 8.35 5.42
CA LEU A 13 9.46 8.03 4.09
C LEU A 13 9.39 6.51 3.87
N ILE A 14 10.36 5.76 4.38
CA ILE A 14 10.35 4.29 4.35
C ILE A 14 9.21 3.75 5.20
N GLN A 15 9.04 4.27 6.41
CA GLN A 15 7.95 3.88 7.31
C GLN A 15 6.58 4.20 6.71
N ALA A 16 6.43 5.38 6.10
CA ALA A 16 5.21 5.70 5.37
C ALA A 16 4.99 4.73 4.21
N GLY A 17 6.05 4.37 3.47
CA GLY A 17 6.00 3.41 2.37
C GLY A 17 5.55 2.01 2.79
N GLU A 18 5.93 1.55 3.98
CA GLU A 18 5.44 0.30 4.55
C GLU A 18 3.92 0.33 4.75
N GLN A 19 3.40 1.41 5.35
CA GLN A 19 1.97 1.59 5.54
C GLN A 19 1.22 1.65 4.21
N GLN A 20 1.80 2.29 3.20
CA GLN A 20 1.22 2.32 1.85
C GLN A 20 1.17 0.94 1.20
N ALA A 21 2.21 0.12 1.42
CA ALA A 21 2.39 -1.15 0.74
C ALA A 21 1.50 -2.27 1.28
N MET A 22 0.78 -2.07 2.40
CA MET A 22 -0.17 -3.04 2.96
C MET A 22 -1.17 -3.57 1.92
N VAL A 23 -1.61 -2.71 1.00
CA VAL A 23 -2.52 -3.07 -0.12
C VAL A 23 -1.92 -4.08 -1.10
N CYS A 24 -0.59 -4.15 -1.16
CA CYS A 24 0.14 -5.08 -2.00
C CYS A 24 0.27 -6.47 -1.33
N GLU A 25 0.20 -6.55 0.00
CA GLU A 25 0.35 -7.79 0.78
C GLU A 25 -0.77 -8.80 0.52
N ALA A 26 -1.95 -8.33 0.08
CA ALA A 26 -3.04 -9.20 -0.35
C ALA A 26 -2.65 -10.12 -1.53
N CYS A 27 -1.66 -9.72 -2.33
CA CYS A 27 -1.26 -10.43 -3.54
C CYS A 27 0.22 -10.78 -3.62
N HIS A 28 1.08 -10.13 -2.82
CA HIS A 28 2.52 -10.24 -2.93
C HIS A 28 3.17 -10.52 -1.57
N GLN A 29 4.19 -11.36 -1.58
CA GLN A 29 5.09 -11.58 -0.45
C GLN A 29 6.37 -10.74 -0.63
N PHE A 30 6.98 -10.32 0.48
CA PHE A 30 8.12 -9.39 0.52
C PHE A 30 9.35 -9.96 1.22
N GLU A 31 9.29 -11.22 1.62
CA GLU A 31 10.30 -11.95 2.38
C GLU A 31 11.30 -12.63 1.43
N PRO A 32 12.55 -12.88 1.86
CA PRO A 32 13.55 -13.54 1.02
C PRO A 32 13.16 -14.89 0.44
N ASP A 33 12.33 -15.64 1.16
CA ASP A 33 11.78 -16.95 0.80
C ASP A 33 10.32 -16.90 0.34
N GLY A 34 9.84 -15.69 0.00
CA GLY A 34 8.47 -15.48 -0.45
C GLY A 34 8.11 -16.29 -1.70
N ILE A 35 6.89 -16.79 -1.73
CA ILE A 35 6.33 -17.59 -2.82
C ILE A 35 5.31 -16.79 -3.64
N ALA A 36 5.01 -17.29 -4.84
CA ALA A 36 3.90 -16.77 -5.63
C ALA A 36 2.56 -17.14 -4.98
N VAL A 37 1.67 -16.15 -4.83
CA VAL A 37 0.29 -16.35 -4.37
C VAL A 37 -0.69 -15.93 -5.46
N VAL A 38 -1.11 -14.67 -5.48
CA VAL A 38 -1.86 -14.06 -6.59
C VAL A 38 -0.89 -13.36 -7.55
N GLY A 39 0.10 -12.65 -7.00
CA GLY A 39 1.22 -12.06 -7.70
C GLY A 39 2.55 -12.76 -7.40
N PRO A 40 3.64 -12.39 -8.10
CA PRO A 40 4.98 -12.90 -7.81
C PRO A 40 5.51 -12.31 -6.49
N PRO A 41 6.43 -13.00 -5.79
CA PRO A 41 7.12 -12.41 -4.65
C PRO A 41 7.93 -11.19 -5.10
N LEU A 42 8.03 -10.17 -4.24
CA LEU A 42 8.62 -8.86 -4.56
C LEU A 42 10.00 -8.63 -3.92
N TRP A 43 10.45 -9.49 -3.00
CA TRP A 43 11.83 -9.43 -2.51
C TRP A 43 12.84 -9.50 -3.68
N GLY A 44 13.87 -8.66 -3.63
CA GLY A 44 14.90 -8.61 -4.66
C GLY A 44 14.44 -8.02 -5.99
N ILE A 45 13.28 -7.34 -6.05
CA ILE A 45 12.75 -6.73 -7.29
C ILE A 45 13.76 -5.82 -7.99
N ALA A 46 14.63 -5.12 -7.25
CA ALA A 46 15.63 -4.23 -7.85
C ALA A 46 16.70 -4.97 -8.66
N GLN A 47 16.89 -6.26 -8.39
CA GLN A 47 17.87 -7.10 -9.06
C GLN A 47 17.27 -7.88 -10.23
N ARG A 48 15.95 -7.90 -10.37
CA ARG A 48 15.23 -8.72 -11.35
C ARG A 48 14.87 -7.94 -12.60
N ASP A 49 14.85 -8.66 -13.71
CA ASP A 49 14.25 -8.16 -14.94
C ASP A 49 12.73 -8.16 -14.80
N ILE A 50 12.06 -7.31 -15.57
CA ILE A 50 10.60 -7.31 -15.63
C ILE A 50 10.14 -8.70 -16.08
N ALA A 51 9.08 -9.20 -15.44
CA ALA A 51 8.50 -10.51 -15.73
C ALA A 51 9.45 -11.72 -15.54
N SER A 52 10.38 -11.66 -14.57
CA SER A 52 11.40 -12.70 -14.38
C SER A 52 11.37 -13.48 -13.06
N ALA A 53 10.33 -13.36 -12.23
CA ALA A 53 10.22 -14.22 -11.04
C ALA A 53 10.01 -15.68 -11.45
N GLU A 54 10.82 -16.56 -10.86
CA GLU A 54 10.74 -17.99 -11.13
C GLU A 54 9.39 -18.56 -10.71
N GLY A 55 8.83 -19.46 -11.52
CA GLY A 55 7.57 -20.14 -11.24
C GLY A 55 6.30 -19.30 -11.37
N PHE A 56 6.40 -17.99 -11.64
CA PHE A 56 5.22 -17.14 -11.83
C PHE A 56 4.83 -16.99 -13.31
N ASN A 57 3.55 -17.20 -13.65
CA ASN A 57 3.05 -17.04 -15.00
C ASN A 57 2.63 -15.58 -15.27
N TYR A 58 3.55 -14.79 -15.82
CA TYR A 58 3.29 -13.40 -16.21
C TYR A 58 2.33 -13.27 -17.40
N SER A 59 1.61 -12.14 -17.44
CA SER A 59 0.86 -11.71 -18.62
C SER A 59 1.77 -11.47 -19.82
N ASP A 60 1.24 -11.68 -21.02
CA ASP A 60 1.97 -11.35 -22.26
C ASP A 60 2.31 -9.85 -22.34
N ALA A 61 1.52 -8.99 -21.70
CA ALA A 61 1.79 -7.56 -21.60
C ALA A 61 3.10 -7.27 -20.87
N LEU A 62 3.33 -7.89 -19.69
CA LEU A 62 4.56 -7.69 -18.94
C LEU A 62 5.76 -8.41 -19.57
N LYS A 63 5.56 -9.58 -20.19
CA LYS A 63 6.62 -10.32 -20.90
C LYS A 63 7.21 -9.56 -22.09
N LYS A 64 6.50 -8.55 -22.63
CA LYS A 64 6.97 -7.70 -23.73
C LYS A 64 7.81 -6.52 -23.27
N LEU A 65 7.93 -6.29 -21.96
CA LEU A 65 8.74 -5.20 -21.41
C LEU A 65 10.16 -5.69 -21.15
N ASP A 66 11.14 -4.84 -21.45
CA ASP A 66 12.55 -5.17 -21.31
C ASP A 66 13.24 -4.47 -20.12
N GLY A 67 14.29 -5.13 -19.64
CA GLY A 67 15.22 -4.63 -18.63
C GLY A 67 14.72 -4.78 -17.18
N LYS A 68 15.49 -4.19 -16.26
CA LYS A 68 15.23 -4.24 -14.81
C LYS A 68 14.16 -3.25 -14.37
N TRP A 69 13.53 -3.55 -13.24
CA TRP A 69 12.78 -2.55 -12.49
C TRP A 69 13.72 -1.46 -11.96
N ASP A 70 13.28 -0.21 -12.08
CA ASP A 70 13.91 0.95 -11.48
C ASP A 70 12.83 1.88 -10.90
N ALA A 71 13.26 2.93 -10.19
CA ALA A 71 12.37 3.87 -9.54
C ALA A 71 11.36 4.53 -10.50
N ASN A 72 11.76 4.85 -11.73
CA ASN A 72 10.90 5.53 -12.70
C ASN A 72 9.89 4.56 -13.32
N LYS A 73 10.32 3.35 -13.67
CA LYS A 73 9.43 2.31 -14.19
C LYS A 73 8.40 1.90 -13.14
N LEU A 74 8.80 1.77 -11.89
CA LEU A 74 7.88 1.48 -10.78
C LEU A 74 6.91 2.64 -10.54
N ASP A 75 7.37 3.89 -10.54
CA ASP A 75 6.48 5.05 -10.37
C ASP A 75 5.41 5.10 -11.47
N ALA A 76 5.80 4.90 -12.72
CA ALA A 76 4.89 4.87 -13.87
C ALA A 76 3.94 3.66 -13.82
N PHE A 77 4.43 2.48 -13.47
CA PHE A 77 3.60 1.28 -13.35
C PHE A 77 2.60 1.39 -12.21
N LEU A 78 3.03 1.86 -11.03
CA LEU A 78 2.16 2.03 -9.86
C LEU A 78 1.12 3.14 -10.07
N LEU A 79 1.36 4.15 -10.91
CA LEU A 79 0.37 5.18 -11.23
C LEU A 79 -0.86 4.62 -11.96
N ALA A 80 -0.64 3.72 -12.92
CA ALA A 80 -1.69 3.11 -13.73
C ALA A 80 -1.17 1.81 -14.41
N PRO A 81 -1.23 0.65 -13.75
CA PRO A 81 -0.64 -0.59 -14.27
C PRO A 81 -1.15 -0.99 -15.66
N ASN A 82 -2.46 -0.84 -15.90
CA ASN A 82 -3.07 -1.18 -17.18
C ASN A 82 -2.79 -0.15 -18.29
N GLU A 83 -2.45 1.10 -17.95
CA GLU A 83 -1.99 2.06 -18.95
C GLU A 83 -0.51 1.83 -19.29
N TYR A 84 0.31 1.51 -18.29
CA TYR A 84 1.74 1.22 -18.47
C TYR A 84 1.97 -0.09 -19.23
N ALA A 85 1.20 -1.13 -18.90
CA ALA A 85 1.24 -2.44 -19.56
C ALA A 85 -0.19 -2.91 -19.89
N PRO A 86 -0.77 -2.46 -21.01
CA PRO A 86 -2.13 -2.84 -21.42
C PRO A 86 -2.31 -4.35 -21.53
N GLY A 87 -3.26 -4.89 -20.76
CA GLY A 87 -3.50 -6.34 -20.64
C GLY A 87 -2.63 -7.02 -19.59
N THR A 88 -2.06 -6.26 -18.64
CA THR A 88 -1.46 -6.84 -17.44
C THR A 88 -2.49 -7.59 -16.60
N ASN A 89 -2.08 -8.72 -16.00
CA ASN A 89 -2.94 -9.49 -15.10
C ASN A 89 -3.03 -8.86 -13.70
N MET A 90 -2.21 -7.84 -13.40
CA MET A 90 -2.30 -7.09 -12.15
C MET A 90 -3.52 -6.16 -12.20
N VAL A 91 -4.66 -6.65 -11.70
CA VAL A 91 -5.91 -5.88 -11.61
C VAL A 91 -5.84 -4.92 -10.43
N PHE A 92 -5.22 -3.77 -10.66
CA PHE A 92 -5.00 -2.74 -9.65
C PHE A 92 -5.27 -1.34 -10.25
N PRO A 93 -6.08 -0.48 -9.60
CA PRO A 93 -6.48 0.82 -10.14
C PRO A 93 -5.33 1.84 -10.25
N GLY A 94 -4.24 1.60 -9.51
CA GLY A 94 -3.09 2.50 -9.45
C GLY A 94 -3.19 3.54 -8.34
N ILE A 95 -2.04 4.06 -7.92
CA ILE A 95 -1.88 5.02 -6.82
C ILE A 95 -1.67 6.41 -7.41
N LYS A 96 -2.67 7.28 -7.30
CA LYS A 96 -2.63 8.62 -7.93
C LYS A 96 -1.72 9.60 -7.19
N ASP A 97 -1.61 9.45 -5.87
CA ASP A 97 -0.73 10.30 -5.07
C ASP A 97 0.76 10.02 -5.37
N PRO A 98 1.51 11.00 -5.93
CA PRO A 98 2.94 10.83 -6.18
C PRO A 98 3.76 10.67 -4.89
N GLY A 99 3.31 11.23 -3.75
CA GLY A 99 3.97 11.06 -2.45
C GLY A 99 3.88 9.60 -1.99
N ALA A 100 2.69 9.02 -2.02
CA ALA A 100 2.46 7.60 -1.71
C ALA A 100 3.29 6.67 -2.61
N ARG A 101 3.34 6.90 -3.92
CA ARG A 101 4.18 6.09 -4.82
C ARG A 101 5.67 6.21 -4.47
N ALA A 102 6.15 7.41 -4.20
CA ALA A 102 7.53 7.63 -3.78
C ALA A 102 7.86 6.88 -2.48
N ALA A 103 6.93 6.89 -1.52
CA ALA A 103 7.07 6.17 -0.27
C ALA A 103 7.13 4.64 -0.49
N ILE A 104 6.20 4.06 -1.26
CA ILE A 104 6.20 2.63 -1.60
C ILE A 104 7.52 2.23 -2.26
N ILE A 105 8.01 3.04 -3.21
CA ILE A 105 9.25 2.74 -3.94
C ILE A 105 10.47 2.81 -3.00
N ALA A 106 10.50 3.77 -2.08
CA ALA A 106 11.53 3.85 -1.05
C ALA A 106 11.51 2.62 -0.13
N TRP A 107 10.32 2.17 0.30
CA TRP A 107 10.19 0.95 1.10
C TRP A 107 10.57 -0.31 0.31
N LEU A 108 10.10 -0.47 -0.93
CA LEU A 108 10.49 -1.57 -1.82
C LEU A 108 11.99 -1.62 -2.07
N ALA A 109 12.68 -0.48 -2.09
CA ALA A 109 14.13 -0.44 -2.23
C ALA A 109 14.83 -1.17 -1.06
N THR A 110 14.23 -1.17 0.14
CA THR A 110 14.73 -1.92 1.31
C THR A 110 14.46 -3.42 1.24
N LYS A 111 13.47 -3.86 0.45
CA LYS A 111 13.10 -5.27 0.26
C LYS A 111 14.00 -5.96 -0.77
N ASN A 112 15.31 -5.84 -0.61
CA ASN A 112 16.33 -6.40 -1.50
C ASN A 112 17.55 -6.88 -0.68
N PRO A 113 18.29 -7.92 -1.14
CA PRO A 113 19.54 -8.36 -0.48
C PRO A 113 20.56 -7.24 -0.33
N THR A 114 20.54 -6.29 -1.26
CA THR A 114 21.27 -5.02 -1.17
C THR A 114 20.26 -3.91 -1.45
N PRO A 115 19.99 -3.01 -0.49
CA PRO A 115 19.04 -1.93 -0.70
C PRO A 115 19.38 -1.10 -1.92
N ALA A 116 18.39 -0.86 -2.78
CA ALA A 116 18.59 -0.07 -3.99
C ALA A 116 18.67 1.42 -3.66
N ASN A 117 19.57 2.15 -4.31
CA ASN A 117 19.63 3.62 -4.19
C ASN A 117 18.65 4.27 -5.18
N TRP A 118 17.37 3.99 -5.00
CA TRP A 118 16.30 4.46 -5.89
C TRP A 118 15.81 5.84 -5.47
N VAL A 119 15.82 6.78 -6.42
CA VAL A 119 15.24 8.13 -6.25
C VAL A 119 14.15 8.32 -7.30
N THR A 120 12.95 8.65 -6.85
CA THR A 120 11.83 8.98 -7.73
C THR A 120 11.81 10.48 -8.00
N LYS A 121 11.25 10.89 -9.14
CA LYS A 121 10.99 12.32 -9.42
C LYS A 121 10.05 12.96 -8.40
N SER A 122 9.26 12.13 -7.73
CA SER A 122 8.28 12.51 -6.71
C SER A 122 8.86 12.57 -5.30
N ALA A 123 10.15 12.25 -5.11
CA ALA A 123 10.81 12.31 -3.81
C ALA A 123 10.69 13.72 -3.20
N GLY A 124 10.11 13.81 -2.00
CA GLY A 124 9.82 15.08 -1.31
C GLY A 124 8.41 15.64 -1.55
N SER A 125 7.58 15.00 -2.37
CA SER A 125 6.15 15.31 -2.43
C SER A 125 5.48 14.94 -1.11
N ALA A 126 4.60 15.80 -0.61
CA ALA A 126 3.76 15.46 0.54
C ALA A 126 2.95 14.19 0.23
N ILE A 127 2.89 13.27 1.20
CA ILE A 127 2.06 12.07 1.11
C ILE A 127 0.63 12.49 1.46
N LYS A 128 -0.27 12.31 0.50
CA LYS A 128 -1.66 12.78 0.53
C LYS A 128 -2.67 11.66 0.73
N SER A 129 -2.25 10.40 0.85
CA SER A 129 -3.16 9.25 0.93
C SER A 129 -2.43 7.99 1.40
N VAL A 130 -3.04 7.10 2.19
CA VAL A 130 -2.44 5.78 2.53
C VAL A 130 -3.34 4.61 2.15
N GLY A 131 -2.74 3.50 1.72
CA GLY A 131 -3.44 2.26 1.38
C GLY A 131 -4.36 2.40 0.16
N ASP A 132 -3.75 2.48 -1.02
CA ASP A 132 -4.38 2.80 -2.32
C ASP A 132 -4.93 4.23 -2.44
N GLY A 133 -4.79 4.99 -1.36
CA GLY A 133 -5.42 6.29 -1.21
C GLY A 133 -6.95 6.24 -1.13
N ILE A 134 -7.50 5.08 -0.78
CA ILE A 134 -8.89 4.95 -0.37
C ILE A 134 -9.07 5.74 0.93
N LEU A 135 -8.17 5.52 1.90
CA LEU A 135 -8.19 6.26 3.13
C LEU A 135 -7.41 7.59 3.03
N ALA A 136 -8.09 8.70 3.36
CA ALA A 136 -7.52 10.01 3.63
C ALA A 136 -6.41 9.91 4.69
N PRO A 137 -5.27 10.57 4.48
CA PRO A 137 -4.13 10.48 5.38
C PRO A 137 -4.47 11.18 6.70
N GLY A 138 -4.11 10.58 7.82
CA GLY A 138 -4.37 11.17 9.13
C GLY A 138 -3.93 10.31 10.30
N GLU A 139 -3.96 10.91 11.49
CA GLU A 139 -3.85 10.19 12.75
C GLU A 139 -4.95 9.10 12.83
N ASN A 140 -4.62 7.92 13.36
CA ASN A 140 -5.51 6.75 13.48
C ASN A 140 -5.91 6.03 12.18
N MET A 141 -5.44 6.50 11.03
CA MET A 141 -5.74 5.87 9.74
C MET A 141 -5.24 4.42 9.64
N ALA A 142 -4.05 4.11 10.17
CA ALA A 142 -3.51 2.73 10.15
C ALA A 142 -4.35 1.79 11.02
N LEU A 143 -4.85 2.29 12.17
CA LEU A 143 -5.79 1.58 13.02
C LEU A 143 -7.08 1.28 12.25
N VAL A 144 -7.68 2.29 11.61
CA VAL A 144 -8.90 2.13 10.81
C VAL A 144 -8.71 1.17 9.63
N ALA A 145 -7.57 1.24 8.96
CA ALA A 145 -7.22 0.26 7.93
C ALA A 145 -7.22 -1.16 8.52
N SER A 146 -6.50 -1.38 9.61
CA SER A 146 -6.37 -2.70 10.24
C SER A 146 -7.70 -3.30 10.72
N VAL A 147 -8.53 -2.49 11.38
CA VAL A 147 -9.83 -2.92 11.92
C VAL A 147 -10.81 -3.26 10.79
N CYS A 148 -10.93 -2.37 9.81
CA CYS A 148 -11.99 -2.49 8.80
C CYS A 148 -11.62 -3.41 7.64
N SER A 149 -10.34 -3.53 7.29
CA SER A 149 -9.90 -4.40 6.19
C SER A 149 -9.91 -5.88 6.55
N ALA A 150 -10.09 -6.22 7.84
CA ALA A 150 -10.14 -7.60 8.30
C ALA A 150 -11.32 -8.39 7.70
N CYS A 151 -12.45 -7.72 7.42
CA CYS A 151 -13.67 -8.37 6.95
C CYS A 151 -14.15 -7.87 5.57
N HIS A 152 -13.91 -6.61 5.22
CA HIS A 152 -14.42 -6.03 3.97
C HIS A 152 -13.49 -4.98 3.36
N SER A 153 -13.79 -4.58 2.11
CA SER A 153 -13.04 -3.50 1.46
C SER A 153 -13.24 -2.16 2.17
N LEU A 154 -12.17 -1.37 2.26
CA LEU A 154 -12.22 0.00 2.79
C LEU A 154 -13.05 0.95 1.91
N HIS A 155 -13.37 0.59 0.66
CA HIS A 155 -14.30 1.36 -0.16
C HIS A 155 -15.67 1.50 0.50
N LEU A 156 -16.17 0.44 1.16
CA LEU A 156 -17.45 0.49 1.86
C LEU A 156 -17.42 1.54 2.98
N VAL A 157 -16.28 1.73 3.64
CA VAL A 157 -16.10 2.72 4.70
C VAL A 157 -16.17 4.14 4.13
N THR A 158 -15.41 4.38 3.07
CA THR A 158 -15.27 5.74 2.47
C THR A 158 -16.54 6.28 1.81
N GLN A 159 -17.53 5.42 1.55
CA GLN A 159 -18.76 5.80 0.84
C GLN A 159 -19.93 6.17 1.75
N GLN A 160 -19.84 5.97 3.08
CA GLN A 160 -21.03 6.07 3.95
C GLN A 160 -21.43 7.51 4.30
N GLY A 161 -20.47 8.42 4.47
CA GLY A 161 -20.77 9.80 4.86
C GLY A 161 -21.51 9.92 6.21
N LEU A 162 -21.17 9.13 7.21
CA LEU A 162 -21.92 9.07 8.48
C LEU A 162 -21.39 10.06 9.52
N SER A 163 -22.29 10.62 10.34
CA SER A 163 -21.87 11.37 11.53
C SER A 163 -21.14 10.45 12.52
N LYS A 164 -20.36 11.04 13.45
CA LYS A 164 -19.66 10.27 14.50
C LYS A 164 -20.61 9.33 15.25
N GLN A 165 -21.80 9.80 15.62
CA GLN A 165 -22.82 8.99 16.30
C GLN A 165 -23.29 7.81 15.44
N ARG A 166 -23.55 8.03 14.15
CA ARG A 166 -23.99 6.95 13.25
C ARG A 166 -22.89 5.93 12.99
N TRP A 167 -21.63 6.37 12.95
CA TRP A 167 -20.50 5.45 12.92
C TRP A 167 -20.42 4.60 14.19
N ASP A 168 -20.67 5.20 15.35
CA ASP A 168 -20.70 4.48 16.64
C ASP A 168 -21.78 3.39 16.66
N GLU A 169 -23.00 3.74 16.25
CA GLU A 169 -24.12 2.80 16.07
C GLU A 169 -23.80 1.70 15.03
N THR A 170 -23.03 2.03 14.00
CA THR A 170 -22.59 1.06 12.98
C THR A 170 -21.56 0.08 13.54
N LEU A 171 -20.63 0.54 14.38
CA LEU A 171 -19.66 -0.34 15.05
C LEU A 171 -20.37 -1.30 16.01
N ASP A 172 -21.37 -0.82 16.76
CA ASP A 172 -22.20 -1.70 17.61
C ASP A 172 -22.87 -2.78 16.77
N TRP A 173 -23.51 -2.41 15.65
CA TRP A 173 -24.13 -3.36 14.75
C TRP A 173 -23.12 -4.37 14.16
N MET A 174 -21.90 -3.94 13.84
CA MET A 174 -20.84 -4.85 13.35
C MET A 174 -20.44 -5.87 14.42
N VAL A 175 -20.35 -5.47 15.69
CA VAL A 175 -20.06 -6.38 16.80
C VAL A 175 -21.22 -7.35 17.02
N GLU A 176 -22.44 -6.82 17.13
CA GLU A 176 -23.63 -7.60 17.51
C GLU A 176 -24.08 -8.56 16.41
N GLU A 177 -24.04 -8.12 15.15
CA GLU A 177 -24.68 -8.82 14.03
C GLU A 177 -23.69 -9.39 13.00
N GLN A 178 -22.48 -8.83 12.90
CA GLN A 178 -21.48 -9.25 11.91
C GLN A 178 -20.29 -10.02 12.52
N GLY A 179 -20.22 -10.12 13.85
CA GLY A 179 -19.17 -10.86 14.55
C GLY A 179 -17.81 -10.16 14.55
N MET A 180 -17.79 -8.83 14.47
CA MET A 180 -16.58 -8.05 14.73
C MET A 180 -16.23 -8.13 16.22
N ASP A 181 -14.94 -8.32 16.56
CA ASP A 181 -14.51 -8.22 17.95
C ASP A 181 -14.70 -6.80 18.50
N GLU A 182 -15.08 -6.70 19.77
CA GLU A 182 -15.24 -5.40 20.43
C GLU A 182 -13.89 -4.67 20.53
N LEU A 183 -13.84 -3.44 20.02
CA LEU A 183 -12.68 -2.58 20.14
C LEU A 183 -12.55 -2.08 21.58
N ASN A 184 -11.33 -1.97 22.09
CA ASN A 184 -11.13 -1.29 23.37
C ASN A 184 -11.54 0.21 23.26
N PRO A 185 -11.86 0.87 24.38
CA PRO A 185 -12.41 2.22 24.37
C PRO A 185 -11.54 3.25 23.65
N ASP A 186 -10.21 3.16 23.77
CA ASP A 186 -9.29 4.11 23.16
C ASP A 186 -9.25 3.92 21.63
N ASP A 187 -9.17 2.67 21.16
CA ASP A 187 -9.21 2.36 19.73
C ASP A 187 -10.55 2.71 19.11
N ARG A 188 -11.66 2.46 19.83
CA ARG A 188 -13.02 2.84 19.37
C ARG A 188 -13.11 4.35 19.18
N GLU A 189 -12.69 5.15 20.15
CA GLU A 189 -12.69 6.61 20.04
C GLU A 189 -11.79 7.09 18.89
N ALA A 190 -10.59 6.51 18.76
CA ALA A 190 -9.64 6.83 17.70
C ALA A 190 -10.23 6.56 16.29
N VAL A 191 -10.89 5.41 16.11
CA VAL A 191 -11.61 5.06 14.88
C VAL A 191 -12.73 6.06 14.60
N LEU A 192 -13.58 6.36 15.59
CA LEU A 192 -14.70 7.29 15.42
C LEU A 192 -14.25 8.70 15.09
N VAL A 193 -13.20 9.20 15.74
CA VAL A 193 -12.59 10.50 15.44
C VAL A 193 -12.11 10.54 14.00
N TYR A 194 -11.39 9.52 13.54
CA TYR A 194 -10.93 9.46 12.15
C TYR A 194 -12.09 9.40 11.17
N LEU A 195 -13.03 8.47 11.35
CA LEU A 195 -14.15 8.27 10.43
C LEU A 195 -15.02 9.53 10.30
N SER A 196 -15.30 10.21 11.40
CA SER A 196 -16.08 11.45 11.38
C SER A 196 -15.30 12.66 10.84
N THR A 197 -13.98 12.73 11.06
CA THR A 197 -13.14 13.82 10.53
C THR A 197 -12.99 13.74 9.02
N TYR A 198 -12.77 12.54 8.48
CA TYR A 198 -12.44 12.35 7.07
C TYR A 198 -13.63 11.91 6.21
N TYR A 199 -14.68 11.32 6.80
CA TYR A 199 -15.86 10.79 6.09
C TYR A 199 -17.19 11.12 6.80
N GLY A 200 -17.21 12.17 7.61
CA GLY A 200 -18.44 12.71 8.21
C GLY A 200 -19.18 13.67 7.28
N MET A 201 -20.50 13.79 7.50
CA MET A 201 -21.32 14.90 7.00
C MET A 201 -21.31 16.08 7.97
#